data_AF-A0A077ZIP8-F1
#
_entry.id   AF-A0A077ZIP8-F1
#
_cell.length_a   1.000
_cell.length_b   1.000
_cell.length_c   1.000
_cell.angle_alpha   90.00
_cell.angle_beta   90.00
_cell.angle_gamma   90.00
#
_symmetry.space_group_name_H-M   'P 1'
#
loop_
_entity.id
_entity.type
_entity.pdbx_description
1 polymer ?
#
loop_
_entity_poly.entity_id
_entity_poly.type
_entity_poly.pdbx_seq_one_letter_code
_entity_poly.pdbx_strand_id
1 'polypeptide(L)'
;MLPFCPTCSIRTSNTAYLMETYAFYLAVRSRQYFASVEAEDRSELALKKLRYHARFIVVCLLLKKMKQARDLIREMSRLVDDYIRKYDSEDRLAWSMVLTEVKTFVEADNVVNVVDVDSSSVMVSHRLSAYSLPLLERSDDLGFTLAEAVIVGSNSSQVTFGEFTLDMYWMLQVLEREIEEDLSYSNHRLDSSPAPGKSFNTVDEYYNENPRKSLLYKPTFDQFLKYLYRSYEELAPYRILLLYLSADATQGATQTRSDRTWCGGLVLNGGFGQNMRDLAEPSMTDACADVQCLYPGDLRLFFRKPIMLIVDSSSSDAFLNIESQFGQPVAVLCSPVEMPKFLQGRPQRGSLFTLFLHCPLTAYCFICNISRLPLSLWDKCQAQVEKFYAEASKLLLRSKLVDLSYRAFYSDMFLRVMILRFLFCQCTLRMHRSFRDNPKYLPHSSPSFDDTEIPQHPGLLRLITDLACTLDVMSAFRDNDETVC
;
A
#
# COMPACT_ATOMS: atom_id res chain seq x y z
N MET A 1 -15.88 17.82 -7.37
CA MET A 1 -14.44 17.57 -7.19
C MET A 1 -14.02 17.86 -5.76
N LEU A 2 -13.53 16.85 -5.04
CA LEU A 2 -12.79 17.07 -3.79
C LEU A 2 -11.60 17.97 -4.12
N PRO A 3 -11.36 19.10 -3.43
CA PRO A 3 -10.22 19.95 -3.73
C PRO A 3 -8.98 19.32 -3.07
N PHE A 4 -8.61 18.15 -3.57
CA PHE A 4 -7.22 17.78 -3.63
C PHE A 4 -6.74 18.50 -4.89
N CYS A 5 -5.95 19.54 -4.68
CA CYS A 5 -5.43 20.30 -5.80
C CYS A 5 -4.54 19.33 -6.59
N PRO A 6 -4.71 19.15 -7.91
CA PRO A 6 -3.95 18.15 -8.68
C PRO A 6 -2.43 18.40 -8.67
N THR A 7 -1.99 19.57 -8.20
CA THR A 7 -0.57 19.90 -7.97
C THR A 7 -0.10 19.65 -6.54
N CYS A 8 -0.97 19.20 -5.65
CA CYS A 8 -0.72 19.11 -4.21
C CYS A 8 -0.64 17.64 -3.81
N SER A 9 0.58 17.09 -3.83
CA SER A 9 0.87 15.82 -3.16
C SER A 9 0.29 15.82 -1.75
N ILE A 10 -0.40 14.75 -1.38
CA ILE A 10 -0.74 14.52 0.02
C ILE A 10 0.56 14.12 0.71
N ARG A 11 1.10 15.00 1.54
CA ARG A 11 2.16 14.68 2.48
C ARG A 11 1.51 14.23 3.78
N THR A 12 1.65 12.96 4.12
CA THR A 12 1.32 12.50 5.47
C THR A 12 2.64 12.43 6.24
N SER A 13 2.79 13.29 7.25
CA SER A 13 3.97 13.29 8.11
C SER A 13 3.78 12.36 9.30
N ASN A 14 2.66 12.50 10.00
CA ASN A 14 2.43 11.80 11.26
C ASN A 14 0.94 11.55 11.50
N THR A 15 0.60 10.33 11.94
CA THR A 15 -0.76 9.98 12.35
C THR A 15 -1.32 10.92 13.44
N ALA A 16 -0.48 11.56 14.26
CA ALA A 16 -0.91 12.54 15.25
C ALA A 16 -1.71 13.72 14.64
N TYR A 17 -1.29 14.26 13.49
CA TYR A 17 -2.02 15.32 12.79
C TYR A 17 -3.34 14.82 12.21
N LEU A 18 -3.38 13.56 11.80
CA LEU A 18 -4.60 12.92 11.33
C LEU A 18 -5.62 12.73 12.47
N MET A 19 -5.14 12.40 13.68
CA MET A 19 -5.96 12.34 14.89
C MET A 19 -6.51 13.72 15.30
N GLU A 20 -5.70 14.77 15.20
CA GLU A 20 -6.17 16.14 15.42
C GLU A 20 -7.24 16.55 14.41
N THR A 21 -7.02 16.25 13.13
CA THR A 21 -8.00 16.48 12.07
C THR A 21 -9.30 15.69 12.32
N TYR A 22 -9.18 14.45 12.81
CA TYR A 22 -10.33 13.64 13.21
C TYR A 22 -11.10 14.29 14.36
N ALA A 23 -10.42 14.76 15.41
CA ALA A 23 -11.04 15.45 16.53
C ALA A 23 -11.76 16.74 16.08
N PHE A 24 -11.13 17.51 15.19
CA PHE A 24 -11.74 18.70 14.59
C PHE A 24 -13.03 18.37 13.84
N TYR A 25 -13.01 17.38 12.94
CA TYR A 25 -14.22 16.98 12.22
C TYR A 25 -15.29 16.39 13.14
N LEU A 26 -14.91 15.63 14.16
CA LEU A 26 -15.84 15.13 15.15
C LEU A 26 -16.52 16.28 15.93
N ALA A 27 -15.77 17.35 16.26
CA ALA A 27 -16.32 18.54 16.90
C ALA A 27 -17.26 19.33 15.98
N VAL A 28 -16.95 19.43 14.68
CA VAL A 28 -17.84 20.02 13.67
C VAL A 28 -19.17 19.25 13.61
N ARG A 29 -19.12 17.91 13.67
CA ARG A 29 -20.31 17.04 13.70
C ARG A 29 -21.11 17.20 14.98
N SER A 30 -20.47 17.13 16.14
CA SER A 30 -21.15 17.15 17.45
C SER A 30 -21.82 18.50 17.74
N ARG A 31 -21.22 19.61 17.29
CA ARG A 31 -21.78 20.96 17.42
C ARG A 31 -22.79 21.31 16.33
N GLN A 32 -23.09 20.39 15.42
CA GLN A 32 -24.07 20.57 14.35
C GLN A 32 -23.88 21.86 13.55
N TYR A 33 -22.64 22.20 13.18
CA TYR A 33 -22.31 23.43 12.42
C TYR A 33 -23.10 23.59 11.13
N PHE A 34 -23.62 22.48 10.58
CA PHE A 34 -24.42 22.46 9.36
C PHE A 34 -25.93 22.24 9.60
N ALA A 35 -26.45 22.50 10.81
CA ALA A 35 -27.88 22.44 11.09
C ALA A 35 -28.66 23.55 10.36
N SER A 36 -28.12 24.77 10.29
CA SER A 36 -28.79 25.90 9.63
C SER A 36 -28.84 25.78 8.09
N VAL A 37 -28.01 24.92 7.50
CA VAL A 37 -27.93 24.72 6.04
C VAL A 37 -29.26 24.29 5.44
N GLU A 38 -30.01 23.48 6.19
CA GLU A 38 -31.31 22.99 5.75
C GLU A 38 -32.36 24.10 5.70
N ALA A 39 -32.14 25.20 6.44
CA ALA A 39 -33.03 26.36 6.48
C ALA A 39 -32.65 27.47 5.50
N GLU A 40 -31.36 27.65 5.17
CA GLU A 40 -30.90 28.79 4.36
C GLU A 40 -31.07 28.60 2.84
N ASP A 41 -31.36 27.38 2.37
CA ASP A 41 -31.55 27.00 0.95
C ASP A 41 -30.46 27.48 -0.03
N ARG A 42 -29.21 27.59 0.47
CA ARG A 42 -28.04 28.00 -0.31
C ARG A 42 -27.25 26.80 -0.79
N SER A 43 -27.19 26.60 -2.11
CA SER A 43 -26.44 25.51 -2.77
C SER A 43 -24.97 25.44 -2.33
N GLU A 44 -24.31 26.60 -2.16
CA GLU A 44 -22.91 26.68 -1.71
C GLU A 44 -22.67 26.04 -0.34
N LEU A 45 -23.64 26.20 0.58
CA LEU A 45 -23.52 25.72 1.94
C LEU A 45 -23.77 24.21 2.00
N ALA A 46 -24.67 23.70 1.17
CA ALA A 46 -24.84 22.26 0.94
C ALA A 46 -23.56 21.63 0.34
N LEU A 47 -22.92 22.29 -0.63
CA LEU A 47 -21.63 21.85 -1.18
C LEU A 47 -20.52 21.83 -0.12
N LYS A 48 -20.47 22.83 0.77
CA LYS A 48 -19.54 22.83 1.92
C LYS A 48 -19.78 21.62 2.84
N LYS A 49 -21.04 21.29 3.14
CA LYS A 49 -21.43 20.11 3.94
C LYS A 49 -20.99 18.80 3.26
N LEU A 50 -21.19 18.66 1.95
CA LEU A 50 -20.74 17.49 1.18
C LEU A 50 -19.22 17.33 1.17
N ARG A 51 -18.47 18.42 0.91
CA ARG A 51 -17.00 18.41 0.95
C ARG A 51 -16.45 18.09 2.34
N TYR A 52 -17.13 18.54 3.39
CA TYR A 52 -16.79 18.16 4.77
C TYR A 52 -16.95 16.65 4.99
N HIS A 53 -18.10 16.06 4.61
CA HIS A 53 -18.32 14.61 4.75
C HIS A 53 -17.27 13.80 3.99
N ALA A 54 -17.01 14.16 2.74
CA ALA A 54 -16.05 13.43 1.91
C ALA A 54 -14.63 13.46 2.51
N ARG A 55 -14.16 14.61 3.01
CA ARG A 55 -12.86 14.70 3.71
C ARG A 55 -12.86 13.93 5.03
N PHE A 56 -13.94 13.99 5.79
CA PHE A 56 -14.02 13.27 7.06
C PHE A 56 -14.03 11.74 6.85
N ILE A 57 -14.64 11.26 5.76
CA ILE A 57 -14.56 9.86 5.36
C ILE A 57 -13.10 9.47 5.08
N VAL A 58 -12.34 10.26 4.31
CA VAL A 58 -10.91 9.98 4.06
C VAL A 58 -10.13 9.86 5.37
N VAL A 59 -10.35 10.78 6.32
CA VAL A 59 -9.69 10.72 7.64
C VAL A 59 -10.08 9.44 8.39
N CYS A 60 -11.36 9.06 8.38
CA CYS A 60 -11.82 7.82 9.01
C CYS A 60 -11.21 6.57 8.35
N LEU A 61 -11.09 6.53 7.02
CA LEU A 61 -10.44 5.44 6.29
C LEU A 61 -8.96 5.33 6.66
N LEU A 62 -8.25 6.46 6.67
CA LEU A 62 -6.82 6.49 7.01
C LEU A 62 -6.55 6.07 8.46
N LEU A 63 -7.45 6.39 9.39
CA LEU A 63 -7.42 5.94 10.80
C LEU A 63 -8.09 4.57 11.03
N LYS A 64 -8.52 3.87 9.97
CA LYS A 64 -9.28 2.60 10.05
C LYS A 64 -10.50 2.65 11.00
N LYS A 65 -11.10 3.83 11.19
CA LYS A 65 -12.37 4.05 11.93
C LYS A 65 -13.57 3.71 11.04
N MET A 66 -13.68 2.44 10.63
CA MET A 66 -14.61 1.98 9.59
C MET A 66 -16.09 2.05 9.98
N LYS A 67 -16.41 1.95 11.27
CA LYS A 67 -17.79 2.16 11.75
C LYS A 67 -18.24 3.58 11.43
N GLN A 68 -17.43 4.57 11.80
CA GLN A 68 -17.68 5.98 11.52
C GLN A 68 -17.67 6.28 10.02
N ALA A 69 -16.75 5.69 9.25
CA ALA A 69 -16.75 5.84 7.80
C ALA A 69 -18.06 5.35 7.17
N ARG A 70 -18.57 4.18 7.58
CA ARG A 70 -19.84 3.62 7.10
C ARG A 70 -21.06 4.46 7.51
N ASP A 71 -21.04 5.06 8.70
CA ASP A 71 -22.08 6.02 9.12
C ASP A 71 -22.06 7.26 8.22
N LEU A 72 -20.87 7.83 7.99
CA LEU A 72 -20.70 9.03 7.15
C LEU A 72 -21.07 8.79 5.68
N ILE A 73 -20.77 7.62 5.11
CA ILE A 73 -21.16 7.27 3.73
C ILE A 73 -22.69 7.17 3.59
N ARG A 74 -23.37 6.62 4.60
CA ARG A 74 -24.85 6.58 4.63
C ARG A 74 -25.46 7.96 4.73
N GLU A 75 -24.93 8.82 5.60
CA GLU A 75 -25.37 10.22 5.72
C GLU A 75 -25.10 11.00 4.42
N MET A 76 -23.90 10.86 3.85
CA MET A 76 -23.52 11.50 2.59
C MET A 76 -24.42 11.05 1.44
N SER A 77 -24.84 9.79 1.40
CA SER A 77 -25.79 9.31 0.39
C SER A 77 -27.10 10.10 0.42
N ARG A 78 -27.68 10.30 1.62
CA ARG A 78 -28.90 11.11 1.78
C ARG A 78 -28.68 12.57 1.39
N LEU A 79 -27.55 13.15 1.80
CA LEU A 79 -27.22 14.55 1.48
C LEU A 79 -27.05 14.78 -0.02
N VAL A 80 -26.47 13.83 -0.75
CA VAL A 80 -26.35 13.92 -2.22
C VAL A 80 -27.72 13.76 -2.87
N ASP A 81 -28.56 12.82 -2.41
CA ASP A 81 -29.91 12.67 -2.94
C ASP A 81 -30.74 13.95 -2.76
N ASP A 82 -30.68 14.57 -1.57
CA ASP A 82 -31.35 15.83 -1.27
C ASP A 82 -30.78 16.99 -2.09
N TYR A 83 -29.45 17.05 -2.24
CA TYR A 83 -28.78 18.07 -3.05
C TYR A 83 -29.20 17.98 -4.52
N ILE A 84 -29.22 16.78 -5.09
CA ILE A 84 -29.61 16.52 -6.48
C ILE A 84 -31.08 16.88 -6.73
N ARG A 85 -31.96 16.58 -5.76
CA ARG A 85 -33.40 16.92 -5.88
C ARG A 85 -33.67 18.42 -5.81
N LYS A 86 -32.90 19.16 -5.00
CA LYS A 86 -33.10 20.60 -4.78
C LYS A 86 -32.38 21.47 -5.81
N TYR A 87 -31.17 21.07 -6.18
CA TYR A 87 -30.29 21.84 -7.05
C TYR A 87 -29.98 21.00 -8.29
N ASP A 88 -30.72 21.27 -9.38
CA ASP A 88 -30.38 20.72 -10.70
C ASP A 88 -29.06 21.35 -11.16
N SER A 89 -27.96 20.67 -10.83
CA SER A 89 -26.61 21.22 -10.93
C SER A 89 -25.74 20.30 -11.78
N GLU A 90 -24.83 20.90 -12.53
CA GLU A 90 -23.78 20.20 -13.30
C GLU A 90 -22.98 19.23 -12.41
N ASP A 91 -22.91 19.51 -11.11
CA ASP A 91 -22.24 18.71 -10.08
C ASP A 91 -22.95 17.38 -9.73
N ARG A 92 -24.18 17.15 -10.21
CA ARG A 92 -24.96 15.91 -9.92
C ARG A 92 -24.16 14.66 -10.21
N LEU A 93 -23.63 14.56 -11.43
CA LEU A 93 -22.86 13.39 -11.88
C LEU A 93 -21.59 13.23 -11.04
N ALA A 94 -20.91 14.33 -10.73
CA ALA A 94 -19.67 14.31 -9.95
C ALA A 94 -19.89 13.78 -8.52
N TRP A 95 -20.94 14.19 -7.81
CA TRP A 95 -21.20 13.70 -6.46
C TRP A 95 -21.73 12.26 -6.43
N SER A 96 -22.54 11.87 -7.42
CA SER A 96 -22.94 10.47 -7.60
C SER A 96 -21.73 9.57 -7.88
N MET A 97 -20.76 10.05 -8.66
CA MET A 97 -19.48 9.35 -8.88
C MET A 97 -18.70 9.23 -7.56
N VAL A 98 -18.51 10.31 -6.81
CA VAL A 98 -17.79 10.28 -5.51
C VAL A 98 -18.42 9.28 -4.54
N LEU A 99 -19.75 9.20 -4.48
CA LEU A 99 -20.45 8.21 -3.66
C LEU A 99 -20.28 6.78 -4.15
N THR A 100 -20.22 6.58 -5.46
CA THR A 100 -19.96 5.26 -6.04
C THR A 100 -18.53 4.83 -5.75
N GLU A 101 -17.56 5.72 -5.99
CA GLU A 101 -16.14 5.51 -5.71
C GLU A 101 -15.88 5.14 -4.24
N VAL A 102 -16.44 5.88 -3.28
CA VAL A 102 -16.20 5.57 -1.87
C VAL A 102 -16.83 4.23 -1.45
N LYS A 103 -17.99 3.87 -2.00
CA LYS A 103 -18.65 2.58 -1.73
C LYS A 103 -17.84 1.43 -2.31
N THR A 104 -17.43 1.53 -3.58
CA THR A 104 -16.60 0.51 -4.24
C THR A 104 -15.24 0.40 -3.55
N PHE A 105 -14.65 1.50 -3.09
CA PHE A 105 -13.40 1.51 -2.33
C PHE A 105 -13.51 0.73 -1.01
N VAL A 106 -14.54 1.03 -0.21
CA VAL A 106 -14.77 0.33 1.08
C VAL A 106 -15.08 -1.15 0.87
N GLU A 107 -15.85 -1.49 -0.16
CA GLU A 107 -16.13 -2.87 -0.52
C GLU A 107 -14.88 -3.61 -1.04
N ALA A 108 -13.97 -2.90 -1.70
CA ALA A 108 -12.74 -3.45 -2.24
C ALA A 108 -11.70 -3.74 -1.14
N ASP A 109 -11.58 -2.89 -0.13
CA ASP A 109 -10.69 -3.09 1.04
C ASP A 109 -11.14 -4.28 1.90
N ASN A 110 -12.44 -4.61 1.93
CA ASN A 110 -12.99 -5.72 2.70
C ASN A 110 -12.79 -7.08 2.00
N VAL A 111 -11.52 -7.48 1.80
CA VAL A 111 -11.15 -8.71 1.09
C VAL A 111 -11.52 -9.96 1.90
N VAL A 112 -11.19 -9.98 3.19
CA VAL A 112 -11.56 -11.03 4.14
C VAL A 112 -12.26 -10.39 5.32
N ASN A 113 -13.49 -10.80 5.58
CA ASN A 113 -14.27 -10.33 6.71
C ASN A 113 -13.99 -11.19 7.95
N VAL A 114 -13.19 -10.66 8.88
CA VAL A 114 -12.95 -11.30 10.18
C VAL A 114 -14.13 -11.03 11.10
N VAL A 115 -14.69 -12.07 11.71
CA VAL A 115 -15.91 -11.95 12.51
C VAL A 115 -15.75 -12.52 13.91
N ASP A 116 -16.33 -11.83 14.87
CA ASP A 116 -16.40 -12.29 16.26
C ASP A 116 -17.55 -13.29 16.46
N VAL A 117 -17.66 -13.84 17.67
CA VAL A 117 -18.67 -14.83 18.08
C VAL A 117 -20.10 -14.31 17.88
N ASP A 118 -20.32 -13.00 18.04
CA ASP A 118 -21.61 -12.34 17.81
C ASP A 118 -21.87 -12.01 16.33
N SER A 119 -21.02 -12.51 15.42
CA SER A 119 -21.04 -12.23 13.97
C SER A 119 -20.77 -10.77 13.59
N SER A 120 -20.33 -9.94 14.54
CA SER A 120 -19.84 -8.59 14.23
C SER A 120 -18.50 -8.64 13.49
N SER A 121 -18.31 -7.74 12.53
CA SER A 121 -17.05 -7.61 11.82
C SER A 121 -15.99 -6.95 12.71
N VAL A 122 -14.85 -7.61 12.85
CA VAL A 122 -13.69 -7.13 13.60
C VAL A 122 -12.73 -6.43 12.64
N MET A 123 -12.25 -5.26 13.05
CA MET A 123 -11.23 -4.53 12.30
C MET A 123 -9.85 -4.99 12.75
N VAL A 124 -9.10 -5.62 11.84
CA VAL A 124 -7.71 -5.97 12.07
C VAL A 124 -6.82 -4.80 11.69
N SER A 125 -5.91 -4.42 12.59
CA SER A 125 -4.88 -3.41 12.33
C SER A 125 -3.78 -4.01 11.46
N HIS A 126 -3.32 -3.27 10.45
CA HIS A 126 -2.21 -3.67 9.57
C HIS A 126 -0.99 -2.76 9.73
N ARG A 127 -1.07 -1.84 10.69
CA ARG A 127 -0.01 -0.92 11.08
C ARG A 127 1.06 -1.67 11.85
N LEU A 128 2.27 -1.11 11.84
CA LEU A 128 3.40 -1.72 12.52
C LEU A 128 3.20 -1.67 14.05
N SER A 129 3.06 -2.83 14.67
CA SER A 129 3.09 -3.00 16.13
C SER A 129 4.44 -3.59 16.57
N ALA A 130 4.94 -3.19 17.73
CA ALA A 130 6.25 -3.63 18.24
C ALA A 130 6.32 -5.17 18.42
N TYR A 131 5.21 -5.80 18.73
CA TYR A 131 5.11 -7.24 19.00
C TYR A 131 4.94 -8.11 17.74
N SER A 132 4.69 -7.50 16.57
CA SER A 132 4.44 -8.23 15.32
C SER A 132 5.70 -8.73 14.58
N LEU A 133 6.88 -8.34 15.06
CA LEU A 133 8.16 -8.63 14.41
C LEU A 133 9.11 -9.41 15.32
N PRO A 134 9.93 -10.31 14.76
CA PRO A 134 11.08 -10.87 15.47
C PRO A 134 12.01 -9.76 15.97
N LEU A 135 12.44 -9.86 17.23
CA LEU A 135 13.41 -8.95 17.82
C LEU A 135 14.75 -9.06 17.08
N LEU A 136 15.34 -7.91 16.75
CA LEU A 136 16.67 -7.85 16.16
C LEU A 136 17.71 -7.70 17.26
N GLU A 137 18.74 -8.54 17.24
CA GLU A 137 19.87 -8.42 18.15
C GLU A 137 20.69 -7.16 17.82
N ARG A 138 21.27 -6.51 18.84
CA ARG A 138 22.03 -5.27 18.67
C ARG A 138 23.23 -5.40 17.73
N SER A 139 23.78 -6.61 17.57
CA SER A 139 24.89 -6.89 16.64
C SER A 139 24.49 -6.81 15.17
N ASP A 140 23.21 -7.02 14.86
CA ASP A 140 22.67 -7.01 13.49
C ASP A 140 22.06 -5.65 13.11
N ASP A 141 21.98 -4.72 14.07
CA ASP A 141 21.53 -3.36 13.83
C ASP A 141 22.66 -2.51 13.24
N LEU A 142 22.58 -2.27 11.93
CA LEU A 142 23.52 -1.44 11.18
C LEU A 142 23.13 0.06 11.22
N GLY A 143 22.09 0.43 11.98
CA GLY A 143 21.68 1.82 12.20
C GLY A 143 20.96 2.47 11.02
N PHE A 144 20.64 1.72 9.97
CA PHE A 144 19.86 2.25 8.86
C PHE A 144 18.38 2.38 9.25
N THR A 145 17.76 3.46 8.80
CA THR A 145 16.35 3.74 9.09
C THR A 145 15.64 4.27 7.85
N LEU A 146 14.40 3.84 7.64
CA LEU A 146 13.55 4.36 6.57
C LEU A 146 13.09 5.78 6.94
N ALA A 147 13.47 6.76 6.12
CA ALA A 147 13.13 8.16 6.37
C ALA A 147 12.07 8.69 5.39
N GLU A 148 12.18 8.31 4.12
CA GLU A 148 11.35 8.82 3.04
C GLU A 148 10.68 7.66 2.29
N ALA A 149 9.39 7.80 1.99
CA ALA A 149 8.63 6.87 1.17
C ALA A 149 7.87 7.63 0.08
N VAL A 150 8.17 7.34 -1.18
CA VAL A 150 7.44 7.85 -2.34
C VAL A 150 6.53 6.72 -2.84
N ILE A 151 5.22 6.97 -2.83
CA ILE A 151 4.20 5.98 -3.19
C ILE A 151 3.50 6.49 -4.46
N VAL A 152 3.73 5.80 -5.57
CA VAL A 152 3.17 6.14 -6.87
C VAL A 152 2.06 5.15 -7.23
N GLY A 153 0.86 5.67 -7.50
CA GLY A 153 -0.26 4.89 -8.02
C GLY A 153 -0.71 5.44 -9.37
N SER A 154 -0.38 4.71 -10.43
CA SER A 154 -0.67 5.07 -11.82
C SER A 154 -1.43 4.00 -12.59
N ASN A 155 -1.67 2.83 -11.98
CA ASN A 155 -2.42 1.75 -12.60
C ASN A 155 -3.85 2.21 -13.01
N SER A 156 -4.25 1.87 -14.24
CA SER A 156 -5.52 2.33 -14.82
C SER A 156 -6.75 1.57 -14.32
N SER A 157 -6.61 0.32 -13.89
CA SER A 157 -7.71 -0.61 -13.58
C SER A 157 -7.97 -0.80 -12.08
N GLN A 158 -7.47 0.08 -11.21
CA GLN A 158 -7.66 -0.02 -9.76
C GLN A 158 -8.84 0.80 -9.24
N VAL A 159 -9.42 0.35 -8.12
CA VAL A 159 -10.41 1.13 -7.39
C VAL A 159 -9.71 2.31 -6.72
N THR A 160 -10.30 3.50 -6.87
CA THR A 160 -9.75 4.75 -6.36
C THR A 160 -10.80 5.53 -5.58
N PHE A 161 -10.36 6.31 -4.59
CA PHE A 161 -11.18 7.32 -3.94
C PHE A 161 -10.31 8.51 -3.59
N GLY A 162 -10.72 9.73 -3.95
CA GLY A 162 -10.02 10.95 -3.54
C GLY A 162 -8.56 11.03 -4.00
N GLU A 163 -8.28 10.64 -5.25
CA GLU A 163 -6.93 10.65 -5.84
C GLU A 163 -5.91 9.73 -5.13
N PHE A 164 -6.36 8.63 -4.53
CA PHE A 164 -5.47 7.54 -4.17
C PHE A 164 -6.09 6.18 -4.57
N THR A 165 -5.24 5.28 -5.04
CA THR A 165 -5.63 3.89 -5.35
C THR A 165 -5.71 3.05 -4.08
N LEU A 166 -6.41 1.92 -4.15
CA LEU A 166 -6.47 0.97 -3.03
C LEU A 166 -5.07 0.51 -2.58
N ASP A 167 -4.17 0.28 -3.52
CA ASP A 167 -2.79 -0.12 -3.24
C ASP A 167 -2.00 0.98 -2.52
N MET A 168 -2.15 2.25 -2.94
CA MET A 168 -1.55 3.39 -2.23
C MET A 168 -2.03 3.46 -0.79
N TYR A 169 -3.34 3.24 -0.57
CA TYR A 169 -3.93 3.20 0.76
C TYR A 169 -3.38 2.05 1.60
N TRP A 170 -3.23 0.85 1.02
CA TRP A 170 -2.64 -0.29 1.72
C TRP A 170 -1.20 -0.03 2.12
N MET A 171 -0.37 0.50 1.22
CA MET A 171 1.02 0.86 1.53
C MET A 171 1.11 1.97 2.58
N LEU A 172 0.21 2.95 2.53
CA LEU A 172 0.08 3.94 3.60
C LEU A 172 -0.15 3.29 4.96
N GLN A 173 -1.05 2.31 5.06
CA GLN A 173 -1.32 1.63 6.33
C GLN A 173 -0.11 0.86 6.86
N VAL A 174 0.68 0.22 6.00
CA VAL A 174 1.87 -0.54 6.44
C VAL A 174 2.98 0.38 6.95
N LEU A 175 3.10 1.58 6.37
CA LEU A 175 4.14 2.54 6.70
C LEU A 175 3.78 3.47 7.88
N GLU A 176 2.78 3.10 8.67
CA GLU A 176 2.40 3.78 9.90
C GLU A 176 2.53 2.81 11.08
N ARG A 177 3.04 3.32 12.20
CA ARG A 177 2.95 2.61 13.48
C ARG A 177 1.52 2.59 13.99
N GLU A 178 1.21 1.54 14.73
CA GLU A 178 0.01 1.48 15.54
C GLU A 178 0.06 2.61 16.57
N ILE A 179 -1.05 3.34 16.71
CA ILE A 179 -1.18 4.29 17.80
C ILE A 179 -1.57 3.45 19.00
N GLU A 180 -0.72 3.37 20.02
CA GLU A 180 -1.21 3.03 21.34
C GLU A 180 -2.19 4.15 21.69
N GLU A 181 -3.50 3.84 21.64
CA GLU A 181 -4.51 4.74 22.17
C GLU A 181 -4.27 4.80 23.68
N ASP A 182 -3.25 5.57 24.08
CA ASP A 182 -3.11 5.99 25.45
C ASP A 182 -4.48 6.55 25.82
N LEU A 183 -5.04 5.98 26.88
CA LEU A 183 -6.28 6.41 27.50
C LEU A 183 -6.29 7.92 27.82
N SER A 184 -5.18 8.64 27.61
CA SER A 184 -5.01 10.09 27.61
C SER A 184 -5.98 10.85 26.70
N TYR A 185 -6.43 10.30 25.56
CA TYR A 185 -7.44 10.99 24.74
C TYR A 185 -8.82 11.05 25.44
N SER A 186 -9.11 10.13 26.35
CA SER A 186 -10.33 10.18 27.18
C SER A 186 -10.27 11.36 28.17
N ASN A 187 -9.08 11.69 28.67
CA ASN A 187 -8.90 12.74 29.67
C ASN A 187 -8.87 14.16 29.08
N HIS A 188 -8.59 14.31 27.78
CA HIS A 188 -8.63 15.63 27.14
C HIS A 188 -10.05 16.16 26.83
N ARG A 189 -11.11 15.42 27.19
CA ARG A 189 -12.48 15.95 27.12
C ARG A 189 -12.75 17.14 28.05
N LEU A 190 -11.83 17.48 28.96
CA LEU A 190 -12.01 18.59 29.90
C LEU A 190 -11.10 19.81 29.69
N ASP A 191 -10.25 19.82 28.67
CA ASP A 191 -9.49 21.04 28.36
C ASP A 191 -10.06 21.73 27.11
N SER A 192 -10.68 22.89 27.32
CA SER A 192 -11.37 23.68 26.27
C SER A 192 -10.41 24.56 25.45
N SER A 193 -9.10 24.31 25.50
CA SER A 193 -8.15 25.00 24.65
C SER A 193 -8.13 24.41 23.22
N PRO A 194 -8.25 25.24 22.16
CA PRO A 194 -8.14 24.78 20.77
C PRO A 194 -6.72 24.38 20.34
N ALA A 195 -5.73 24.44 21.23
CA ALA A 195 -4.38 23.96 20.98
C ALA A 195 -3.86 23.25 22.24
N PRO A 196 -3.85 21.91 22.28
CA PRO A 196 -3.22 21.17 23.37
C PRO A 196 -1.71 21.40 23.31
N GLY A 197 -1.17 22.18 24.25
CA GLY A 197 0.27 22.31 24.44
C GLY A 197 0.83 20.97 24.91
N LYS A 198 1.44 20.20 24.00
CA LYS A 198 2.15 18.97 24.36
C LYS A 198 3.43 19.33 25.12
N SER A 199 3.50 18.98 26.40
CA SER A 199 4.77 18.70 27.06
C SER A 199 5.30 17.38 26.49
N PHE A 200 6.40 17.44 25.75
CA PHE A 200 7.12 16.24 25.32
C PHE A 200 7.61 15.52 26.58
N ASN A 201 6.96 14.41 26.94
CA ASN A 201 7.58 13.45 27.84
C ASN A 201 8.84 12.94 27.12
N THR A 202 10.00 13.30 27.66
CA THR A 202 11.34 12.87 27.25
C THR A 202 11.60 11.38 27.54
N VAL A 203 10.56 10.57 27.46
CA VAL A 203 10.67 9.11 27.59
C VAL A 203 11.11 8.61 26.22
N ASP A 204 12.42 8.53 26.06
CA ASP A 204 13.13 7.87 24.97
C ASP A 204 12.67 8.27 23.55
N GLU A 205 13.19 9.41 23.05
CA GLU A 205 13.12 9.86 21.64
C GLU A 205 13.68 8.85 20.60
N TYR A 206 14.05 7.63 21.02
CA TYR A 206 14.36 6.51 20.14
C TYR A 206 13.11 5.81 19.57
N TYR A 207 11.90 6.31 19.82
CA TYR A 207 10.73 5.96 19.01
C TYR A 207 10.94 6.50 17.59
N ASN A 208 11.58 5.68 16.77
CA ASN A 208 11.88 5.94 15.37
C ASN A 208 10.58 6.38 14.65
N GLU A 209 10.51 7.68 14.32
CA GLU A 209 9.33 8.34 13.76
C GLU A 209 8.80 7.59 12.53
N ASN A 210 7.51 7.74 12.22
CA ASN A 210 6.99 7.21 10.95
C ASN A 210 7.73 7.89 9.78
N PRO A 211 8.06 7.14 8.71
CA PRO A 211 8.71 7.74 7.56
C PRO A 211 7.80 8.78 6.92
N ARG A 212 8.42 9.82 6.36
CA ARG A 212 7.72 10.85 5.59
C ARG A 212 7.21 10.24 4.29
N LYS A 213 5.96 10.54 3.93
CA LYS A 213 5.30 9.92 2.78
C LYS A 213 4.88 10.97 1.77
N SER A 214 5.26 10.76 0.52
CA SER A 214 4.80 11.54 -0.63
C SER A 214 3.94 10.66 -1.53
N LEU A 215 2.66 10.97 -1.64
CA LEU A 215 1.72 10.25 -2.49
C LEU A 215 1.60 10.96 -3.84
N LEU A 216 1.81 10.18 -4.91
CA LEU A 216 1.71 10.65 -6.29
C LEU A 216 0.71 9.79 -7.05
N TYR A 217 -0.47 10.33 -7.33
CA TYR A 217 -1.49 9.67 -8.13
C TYR A 217 -1.40 10.14 -9.58
N LYS A 218 -1.12 9.22 -10.50
CA LYS A 218 -0.94 9.47 -11.94
C LYS A 218 -0.06 10.71 -12.24
N PRO A 219 1.13 10.86 -11.62
CA PRO A 219 1.96 12.04 -11.81
C PRO A 219 2.50 12.12 -13.24
N THR A 220 2.71 13.33 -13.73
CA THR A 220 3.61 13.53 -14.88
C THR A 220 5.05 13.14 -14.53
N PHE A 221 5.87 12.83 -15.51
CA PHE A 221 7.29 12.51 -15.30
C PHE A 221 8.03 13.62 -14.53
N ASP A 222 7.78 14.90 -14.88
CA ASP A 222 8.39 16.04 -14.18
C ASP A 222 7.95 16.15 -12.72
N GLN A 223 6.67 15.90 -12.43
CA GLN A 223 6.18 15.86 -11.06
C GLN A 223 6.84 14.72 -10.29
N PHE A 224 6.88 13.52 -10.88
CA PHE A 224 7.56 12.37 -10.31
C PHE A 224 9.02 12.70 -9.96
N LEU A 225 9.78 13.21 -10.92
CA LEU A 225 11.19 13.54 -10.73
C LEU A 225 11.38 14.61 -9.66
N LYS A 226 10.55 15.66 -9.66
CA LYS A 226 10.58 16.72 -8.65
C LYS A 226 10.40 16.18 -7.23
N TYR A 227 9.41 15.30 -7.02
CA TYR A 227 9.15 14.73 -5.70
C TYR A 227 10.19 13.69 -5.28
N LEU A 228 10.64 12.85 -6.21
CA LEU A 228 11.69 11.89 -5.96
C LEU A 228 13.02 12.58 -5.59
N TYR A 229 13.41 13.59 -6.37
CA TYR A 229 14.60 14.39 -6.10
C TYR A 229 14.52 15.09 -4.75
N ARG A 230 13.38 15.65 -4.40
CA ARG A 230 13.19 16.29 -3.10
C ARG A 230 13.34 15.31 -1.94
N SER A 231 12.67 14.15 -1.99
CA SER A 231 12.86 13.11 -0.97
C SER A 231 14.31 12.65 -0.93
N TYR A 232 14.97 12.47 -2.08
CA TYR A 232 16.39 12.13 -2.15
C TYR A 232 17.31 13.18 -1.52
N GLU A 233 17.06 14.47 -1.79
CA GLU A 233 17.84 15.60 -1.25
C GLU A 233 17.75 15.64 0.28
N GLU A 234 16.55 15.45 0.83
CA GLU A 234 16.27 15.48 2.28
C GLU A 234 16.88 14.27 3.05
N LEU A 235 17.36 13.22 2.37
CA LEU A 235 17.95 12.05 3.03
C LEU A 235 19.33 12.33 3.65
N ALA A 236 19.42 12.19 4.97
CA ALA A 236 20.69 12.16 5.69
C ALA A 236 21.45 10.82 5.46
N PRO A 237 22.75 10.73 5.83
CA PRO A 237 23.48 9.46 5.82
C PRO A 237 22.76 8.37 6.63
N TYR A 238 22.86 7.11 6.21
CA TYR A 238 22.16 5.95 6.79
C TYR A 238 20.62 6.02 6.75
N ARG A 239 20.03 7.04 6.12
CA ARG A 239 18.59 7.10 5.85
C ARG A 239 18.28 6.46 4.51
N ILE A 240 17.21 5.67 4.48
CA ILE A 240 16.77 4.92 3.31
C ILE A 240 15.58 5.62 2.66
N LEU A 241 15.55 5.57 1.33
CA LEU A 241 14.38 5.90 0.50
C LEU A 241 13.64 4.62 0.13
N LEU A 242 12.33 4.59 0.36
CA LEU A 242 11.45 3.59 -0.23
C LEU A 242 10.73 4.22 -1.43
N LEU A 243 10.82 3.57 -2.59
CA LEU A 243 10.05 3.95 -3.77
C LEU A 243 9.12 2.81 -4.16
N TYR A 244 7.83 3.00 -3.94
CA TYR A 244 6.77 2.08 -4.35
C TYR A 244 6.13 2.57 -5.65
N LEU A 245 6.10 1.73 -6.67
CA LEU A 245 5.62 2.02 -8.02
C LEU A 245 4.54 1.03 -8.41
N SER A 246 3.28 1.46 -8.48
CA SER A 246 2.17 0.68 -9.03
C SER A 246 1.71 1.31 -10.33
N ALA A 247 2.01 0.67 -11.46
CA ALA A 247 1.81 1.27 -12.78
C ALA A 247 1.66 0.22 -13.89
N ASP A 248 0.94 0.59 -14.95
CA ASP A 248 0.81 -0.25 -16.13
C ASP A 248 2.11 -0.26 -16.95
N ALA A 249 2.41 -1.39 -17.58
CA ALA A 249 3.55 -1.51 -18.49
C ALA A 249 3.35 -0.68 -19.77
N THR A 250 4.44 -0.19 -20.35
CA THR A 250 4.45 0.39 -21.70
C THR A 250 4.06 -0.66 -22.74
N GLN A 251 3.20 -0.29 -23.69
CA GLN A 251 2.78 -1.19 -24.78
C GLN A 251 3.84 -1.32 -25.91
N GLY A 252 4.86 -0.45 -25.98
CA GLY A 252 5.58 -0.20 -27.24
C GLY A 252 7.12 -0.14 -27.23
N ALA A 253 7.82 -0.34 -26.11
CA ALA A 253 9.29 -0.29 -26.12
C ALA A 253 9.89 -1.61 -26.64
N THR A 254 9.97 -1.67 -27.96
CA THR A 254 10.67 -2.64 -28.82
C THR A 254 11.89 -3.32 -28.18
N GLN A 255 11.91 -4.65 -28.23
CA GLN A 255 13.10 -5.51 -28.07
C GLN A 255 14.29 -5.14 -29.00
N THR A 256 14.16 -4.13 -29.86
CA THR A 256 15.21 -3.67 -30.77
C THR A 256 16.24 -2.78 -30.10
N ARG A 257 15.97 -2.21 -28.92
CA ARG A 257 17.00 -1.48 -28.16
C ARG A 257 17.93 -2.50 -27.49
N SER A 258 19.20 -2.51 -27.90
CA SER A 258 20.24 -3.38 -27.32
C SER A 258 20.47 -3.14 -25.83
N ASP A 259 20.06 -1.98 -25.34
CA ASP A 259 20.27 -1.54 -23.97
C ASP A 259 19.05 -1.86 -23.10
N ARG A 260 19.20 -2.86 -22.22
CA ARG A 260 18.17 -3.31 -21.28
C ARG A 260 17.68 -2.19 -20.35
N THR A 261 18.45 -1.12 -20.17
CA THR A 261 18.10 0.00 -19.26
C THR A 261 16.92 0.84 -19.76
N TRP A 262 16.58 0.75 -21.05
CA TRP A 262 15.51 1.50 -21.71
C TRP A 262 14.37 0.59 -22.22
N CYS A 263 14.23 -0.60 -21.64
CA CYS A 263 13.17 -1.55 -21.96
C CYS A 263 12.25 -1.74 -20.75
N GLY A 264 10.96 -2.00 -20.99
CA GLY A 264 9.98 -2.29 -19.95
C GLY A 264 9.66 -1.11 -19.02
N GLY A 265 9.25 0.02 -19.60
CA GLY A 265 8.90 1.21 -18.85
C GLY A 265 7.55 1.10 -18.14
N LEU A 266 7.36 1.95 -17.13
CA LEU A 266 6.12 2.11 -16.37
C LEU A 266 5.40 3.38 -16.80
N VAL A 267 4.13 3.29 -17.16
CA VAL A 267 3.33 4.46 -17.54
C VAL A 267 2.95 5.25 -16.28
N LEU A 268 3.54 6.44 -16.10
CA LEU A 268 3.24 7.28 -14.93
C LEU A 268 1.91 8.04 -15.10
N ASN A 269 1.61 8.51 -16.30
CA ASN A 269 0.37 9.23 -16.61
C ASN A 269 -0.26 8.76 -17.92
N GLY A 270 -1.21 7.83 -17.83
CA GLY A 270 -1.92 7.29 -19.00
C GLY A 270 -2.82 8.30 -19.73
N GLY A 271 -3.25 9.38 -19.07
CA GLY A 271 -4.10 10.40 -19.68
C GLY A 271 -3.39 11.22 -20.75
N PHE A 272 -2.06 11.41 -20.59
CA PHE A 272 -1.25 12.13 -21.55
C PHE A 272 -1.20 11.41 -22.91
N GLY A 273 -1.16 10.07 -22.89
CA GLY A 273 -1.15 9.25 -24.10
C GLY A 273 -2.45 9.35 -24.91
N GLN A 274 -3.62 9.41 -24.26
CA GLN A 274 -4.90 9.57 -24.97
C GLN A 274 -5.01 10.95 -25.63
N ASN A 275 -4.73 12.03 -24.88
CA ASN A 275 -4.83 13.39 -25.43
C ASN A 275 -3.86 13.65 -26.60
N MET A 276 -2.66 13.06 -26.57
CA MET A 276 -1.70 13.17 -27.69
C MET A 276 -2.03 12.23 -28.85
N ARG A 277 -2.60 11.05 -28.60
CA ARG A 277 -3.05 10.14 -29.69
C ARG A 277 -4.10 10.78 -30.59
N ASP A 278 -4.94 11.67 -30.04
CA ASP A 278 -5.93 12.40 -30.83
C ASP A 278 -5.32 13.55 -31.66
N LEU A 279 -4.12 14.02 -31.31
CA LEU A 279 -3.48 15.19 -31.94
C LEU A 279 -2.27 14.84 -32.84
N ALA A 280 -1.66 13.67 -32.66
CA ALA A 280 -0.40 13.33 -33.32
C ALA A 280 -0.55 12.26 -34.41
N GLU A 281 0.25 12.38 -35.47
CA GLU A 281 0.44 11.32 -36.46
C GLU A 281 0.98 10.04 -35.80
N PRO A 282 0.61 8.84 -36.30
CA PRO A 282 0.93 7.56 -35.66
C PRO A 282 2.44 7.30 -35.46
N SER A 283 3.32 7.92 -36.27
CA SER A 283 4.78 7.82 -36.11
C SER A 283 5.30 8.59 -34.89
N MET A 284 4.62 9.67 -34.50
CA MET A 284 4.97 10.50 -33.34
C MET A 284 4.31 10.01 -32.05
N THR A 285 3.18 9.30 -32.14
CA THR A 285 2.48 8.79 -30.94
C THR A 285 3.29 7.79 -30.14
N ASP A 286 4.03 6.88 -30.80
CA ASP A 286 4.86 5.90 -30.09
C ASP A 286 6.04 6.57 -29.38
N ALA A 287 6.72 7.51 -30.06
CA ALA A 287 7.79 8.30 -29.46
C ALA A 287 7.30 9.23 -28.34
N CYS A 288 6.05 9.71 -28.41
CA CYS A 288 5.52 10.63 -27.41
C CYS A 288 5.01 9.93 -26.15
N ALA A 289 4.33 8.78 -26.29
CA ALA A 289 3.88 7.99 -25.13
C ALA A 289 5.06 7.60 -24.23
N ASP A 290 6.24 7.43 -24.83
CA ASP A 290 7.51 7.14 -24.17
C ASP A 290 7.91 8.22 -23.12
N VAL A 291 7.60 9.50 -23.36
CA VAL A 291 8.06 10.63 -22.54
C VAL A 291 7.44 10.67 -21.14
N GLN A 292 6.26 10.05 -20.95
CA GLN A 292 5.60 9.96 -19.64
C GLN A 292 5.81 8.60 -18.96
N CYS A 293 6.79 7.83 -19.43
CA CYS A 293 7.14 6.53 -18.87
C CYS A 293 8.39 6.64 -18.00
N LEU A 294 8.44 5.80 -16.98
CA LEU A 294 9.59 5.64 -16.10
C LEU A 294 10.34 4.36 -16.47
N TYR A 295 11.60 4.48 -16.83
CA TYR A 295 12.48 3.35 -17.12
C TYR A 295 13.44 3.06 -15.96
N PRO A 296 13.94 1.83 -15.84
CA PRO A 296 14.97 1.50 -14.85
C PRO A 296 16.20 2.44 -14.92
N GLY A 297 16.59 2.86 -16.14
CA GLY A 297 17.70 3.78 -16.36
C GLY A 297 17.53 5.17 -15.73
N ASP A 298 16.30 5.67 -15.61
CA ASP A 298 16.02 7.00 -15.06
C ASP A 298 16.31 7.09 -13.56
N LEU A 299 16.27 5.95 -12.86
CA LEU A 299 16.47 5.88 -11.42
C LEU A 299 17.94 5.84 -11.01
N ARG A 300 18.86 5.71 -11.98
CA ARG A 300 20.28 5.48 -11.76
C ARG A 300 20.96 6.54 -10.90
N LEU A 301 20.53 7.79 -10.97
CA LEU A 301 21.09 8.90 -10.18
C LEU A 301 20.80 8.75 -8.68
N PHE A 302 19.70 8.11 -8.32
CA PHE A 302 19.24 7.97 -6.93
C PHE A 302 19.93 6.83 -6.17
N PHE A 303 20.60 5.91 -6.87
CA PHE A 303 21.36 4.79 -6.28
C PHE A 303 22.65 5.21 -5.57
N ARG A 304 22.90 6.53 -5.48
CA ARG A 304 23.97 7.13 -4.67
C ARG A 304 23.60 7.26 -3.19
N LYS A 305 22.37 6.91 -2.82
CA LYS A 305 21.91 6.76 -1.44
C LYS A 305 21.17 5.41 -1.29
N PRO A 306 21.04 4.87 -0.07
CA PRO A 306 20.31 3.63 0.16
C PRO A 306 18.86 3.71 -0.31
N ILE A 307 18.43 2.78 -1.17
CA ILE A 307 17.07 2.79 -1.72
C ILE A 307 16.50 1.37 -1.88
N MET A 308 15.27 1.18 -1.41
CA MET A 308 14.46 0.00 -1.70
C MET A 308 13.37 0.37 -2.71
N LEU A 309 13.29 -0.41 -3.78
CA LEU A 309 12.30 -0.28 -4.85
C LEU A 309 11.27 -1.40 -4.71
N ILE A 310 9.98 -1.05 -4.77
CA ILE A 310 8.90 -2.03 -4.88
C ILE A 310 8.15 -1.74 -6.17
N VAL A 311 8.25 -2.65 -7.14
CA VAL A 311 7.70 -2.46 -8.48
C VAL A 311 6.54 -3.41 -8.69
N ASP A 312 5.34 -2.86 -8.68
CA ASP A 312 4.10 -3.58 -8.94
C ASP A 312 3.57 -3.29 -10.35
N SER A 313 3.97 -4.13 -11.30
CA SER A 313 3.65 -3.97 -12.71
C SER A 313 3.82 -5.26 -13.49
N SER A 314 3.14 -5.39 -14.63
CA SER A 314 3.42 -6.43 -15.62
C SER A 314 4.78 -6.29 -16.32
N SER A 315 5.51 -5.19 -16.09
CA SER A 315 6.89 -4.95 -16.55
C SER A 315 7.90 -4.83 -15.40
N SER A 316 7.55 -5.35 -14.22
CA SER A 316 8.41 -5.31 -13.04
C SER A 316 9.76 -6.01 -13.26
N ASP A 317 9.82 -7.02 -14.13
CA ASP A 317 11.03 -7.76 -14.48
C ASP A 317 12.13 -6.90 -15.10
N ALA A 318 11.77 -5.83 -15.81
CA ALA A 318 12.72 -4.86 -16.36
C ALA A 318 13.61 -4.22 -15.30
N PHE A 319 13.10 -4.07 -14.07
CA PHE A 319 13.80 -3.46 -12.94
C PHE A 319 14.72 -4.43 -12.21
N LEU A 320 14.69 -5.74 -12.51
CA LEU A 320 15.56 -6.72 -11.86
C LEU A 320 17.04 -6.57 -12.24
N ASN A 321 17.35 -5.93 -13.37
CA ASN A 321 18.73 -5.65 -13.78
C ASN A 321 19.34 -4.41 -13.09
N ILE A 322 18.62 -3.80 -12.14
CA ILE A 322 19.17 -2.71 -11.32
C ILE A 322 20.19 -3.29 -10.35
N GLU A 323 21.39 -2.72 -10.36
CA GLU A 323 22.50 -3.11 -9.49
C GLU A 323 23.07 -1.89 -8.75
N SER A 324 23.67 -2.13 -7.58
CA SER A 324 24.37 -1.08 -6.84
C SER A 324 25.67 -0.69 -7.54
N GLN A 325 25.69 0.51 -8.12
CA GLN A 325 26.87 1.02 -8.83
C GLN A 325 27.75 1.94 -7.99
N PHE A 326 27.23 2.41 -6.85
CA PHE A 326 27.91 3.39 -5.99
C PHE A 326 28.25 2.83 -4.62
N GLY A 327 28.24 1.50 -4.47
CA GLY A 327 28.50 0.81 -3.20
C GLY A 327 27.46 1.08 -2.12
N GLN A 328 26.30 1.65 -2.48
CA GLN A 328 25.18 1.90 -1.57
C GLN A 328 24.18 0.74 -1.61
N PRO A 329 23.51 0.42 -0.49
CA PRO A 329 22.46 -0.59 -0.49
C PRO A 329 21.36 -0.28 -1.52
N VAL A 330 21.07 -1.23 -2.41
CA VAL A 330 19.95 -1.18 -3.36
C VAL A 330 19.28 -2.54 -3.38
N ALA A 331 17.95 -2.55 -3.27
CA ALA A 331 17.16 -3.77 -3.47
C ALA A 331 15.86 -3.45 -4.18
N VAL A 332 15.40 -4.38 -5.00
CA VAL A 332 14.19 -4.30 -5.80
C VAL A 332 13.32 -5.50 -5.47
N LEU A 333 12.06 -5.27 -5.12
CA LEU A 333 11.03 -6.29 -4.94
C LEU A 333 10.00 -6.13 -6.05
N CYS A 334 9.92 -7.10 -6.94
CA CYS A 334 9.06 -7.07 -8.12
C CYS A 334 7.84 -7.97 -7.94
N SER A 335 6.68 -7.44 -8.31
CA SER A 335 5.47 -8.26 -8.42
C SER A 335 5.59 -9.27 -9.56
N PRO A 336 4.74 -10.30 -9.60
CA PRO A 336 4.66 -11.16 -10.78
C PRO A 336 4.23 -10.37 -12.03
N VAL A 337 4.81 -10.71 -13.18
CA VAL A 337 4.53 -10.02 -14.45
C VAL A 337 3.18 -10.42 -15.06
N GLU A 338 2.68 -11.61 -14.72
CA GLU A 338 1.36 -12.10 -15.14
C GLU A 338 0.62 -12.70 -13.95
N MET A 339 -0.71 -12.77 -14.04
CA MET A 339 -1.57 -13.45 -13.07
C MET A 339 -2.23 -14.68 -13.70
N PRO A 340 -2.52 -15.76 -12.93
CA PRO A 340 -3.31 -16.88 -13.43
C PRO A 340 -4.70 -16.45 -13.94
N LYS A 341 -5.22 -17.15 -14.96
CA LYS A 341 -6.49 -16.80 -15.63
C LYS A 341 -7.69 -16.63 -14.69
N PHE A 342 -7.75 -17.43 -13.61
CA PHE A 342 -8.86 -17.35 -12.63
C PHE A 342 -8.89 -16.02 -11.86
N LEU A 343 -7.77 -15.30 -11.79
CA LEU A 343 -7.67 -13.97 -11.20
C LEU A 343 -7.82 -12.86 -12.24
N GLN A 344 -7.41 -13.07 -13.49
CA GLN A 344 -7.53 -12.06 -14.56
C GLN A 344 -8.98 -11.64 -14.84
N GLY A 345 -9.95 -12.54 -14.65
CA GLY A 345 -11.37 -12.25 -14.89
C GLY A 345 -12.11 -11.54 -13.76
N ARG A 346 -11.46 -11.31 -12.61
CA ARG A 346 -12.07 -10.61 -11.47
C ARG A 346 -11.85 -9.09 -11.62
N PRO A 347 -12.83 -8.24 -11.24
CA PRO A 347 -12.59 -6.80 -11.19
C PRO A 347 -11.34 -6.51 -10.35
N GLN A 348 -10.34 -5.88 -10.95
CA GLN A 348 -9.07 -5.63 -10.27
C GLN A 348 -9.29 -4.55 -9.21
N ARG A 349 -9.45 -4.98 -7.97
CA ARG A 349 -9.71 -4.09 -6.83
C ARG A 349 -8.42 -3.37 -6.40
N GLY A 350 -7.39 -4.17 -6.25
CA GLY A 350 -5.99 -3.81 -5.99
C GLY A 350 -5.12 -4.97 -6.48
N SER A 351 -3.80 -4.84 -6.39
CA SER A 351 -2.89 -5.91 -6.78
C SER A 351 -2.80 -7.01 -5.71
N LEU A 352 -2.62 -8.26 -6.16
CA LEU A 352 -2.36 -9.37 -5.25
C LEU A 352 -1.02 -9.19 -4.52
N PHE A 353 -0.01 -8.67 -5.22
CA PHE A 353 1.32 -8.45 -4.65
C PHE A 353 1.29 -7.42 -3.53
N THR A 354 0.66 -6.26 -3.74
CA THR A 354 0.51 -5.26 -2.67
C THR A 354 -0.38 -5.76 -1.55
N LEU A 355 -1.39 -6.60 -1.83
CA LEU A 355 -2.17 -7.26 -0.78
C LEU A 355 -1.30 -8.16 0.12
N PHE A 356 -0.35 -8.92 -0.46
CA PHE A 356 0.63 -9.67 0.33
C PHE A 356 1.53 -8.75 1.16
N LEU A 357 2.02 -7.65 0.58
CA LEU A 357 2.83 -6.67 1.32
C LEU A 357 2.02 -5.94 2.40
N HIS A 358 0.70 -5.85 2.25
CA HIS A 358 -0.21 -5.23 3.21
C HIS A 358 -0.61 -6.15 4.36
N CYS A 359 -1.06 -7.36 4.03
CA CYS A 359 -1.50 -8.37 4.98
C CYS A 359 -1.40 -9.76 4.34
N PRO A 360 -0.30 -10.51 4.58
CA PRO A 360 -0.10 -11.79 3.92
C PRO A 360 -1.18 -12.82 4.24
N LEU A 361 -1.75 -12.80 5.45
CA LEU A 361 -2.83 -13.72 5.81
C LEU A 361 -4.11 -13.43 5.00
N THR A 362 -4.47 -12.16 4.80
CA THR A 362 -5.57 -11.78 3.91
C THR A 362 -5.30 -12.24 2.48
N ALA A 363 -4.08 -12.02 1.97
CA ALA A 363 -3.69 -12.45 0.63
C ALA A 363 -3.74 -13.97 0.45
N TYR A 364 -3.26 -14.71 1.46
CA TYR A 364 -3.31 -16.17 1.52
C TYR A 364 -4.74 -16.68 1.48
N CYS A 365 -5.61 -16.15 2.36
CA CYS A 365 -7.03 -16.47 2.36
C CYS A 365 -7.68 -16.14 1.02
N PHE A 366 -7.34 -15.01 0.42
CA PHE A 366 -7.88 -14.57 -0.87
C PHE A 366 -7.58 -15.56 -2.01
N ILE A 367 -6.33 -16.01 -2.15
CA ILE A 367 -5.97 -17.00 -3.20
C ILE A 367 -6.58 -18.38 -2.93
N CYS A 368 -6.82 -18.71 -1.66
CA CYS A 368 -7.53 -19.91 -1.22
C CYS A 368 -9.06 -19.76 -1.26
N ASN A 369 -9.58 -18.65 -1.81
CA ASN A 369 -11.01 -18.35 -1.95
C ASN A 369 -11.79 -18.31 -0.61
N ILE A 370 -11.13 -17.87 0.46
CA ILE A 370 -11.73 -17.61 1.78
C ILE A 370 -12.08 -16.12 1.86
N SER A 371 -13.35 -15.80 2.11
CA SER A 371 -13.84 -14.41 2.23
C SER A 371 -14.32 -14.03 3.64
N ARG A 372 -14.46 -15.00 4.54
CA ARG A 372 -14.93 -14.80 5.92
C ARG A 372 -14.20 -15.76 6.85
N LEU A 373 -13.72 -15.26 7.99
CA LEU A 373 -12.98 -16.06 8.97
C LEU A 373 -13.38 -15.70 10.41
N PRO A 374 -13.65 -16.67 11.30
CA PRO A 374 -13.80 -16.37 12.73
C PRO A 374 -12.52 -15.78 13.32
N LEU A 375 -12.64 -14.82 14.24
CA LEU A 375 -11.50 -14.15 14.89
C LEU A 375 -10.54 -15.15 15.55
N SER A 376 -11.08 -16.16 16.26
CA SER A 376 -10.25 -17.18 16.91
C SER A 376 -9.42 -18.04 15.94
N LEU A 377 -9.90 -18.21 14.70
CA LEU A 377 -9.14 -18.89 13.64
C LEU A 377 -8.16 -17.94 12.98
N TRP A 378 -8.54 -16.67 12.79
CA TRP A 378 -7.64 -15.60 12.33
C TRP A 378 -6.40 -15.50 13.23
N ASP A 379 -6.57 -15.40 14.55
CA ASP A 379 -5.46 -15.26 15.49
C ASP A 379 -4.51 -16.47 15.47
N LYS A 380 -5.06 -17.68 15.38
CA LYS A 380 -4.26 -18.91 15.21
C LYS A 380 -3.43 -18.88 13.94
N CYS A 381 -4.03 -18.47 12.83
CA CYS A 381 -3.36 -18.37 11.53
C CYS A 381 -2.30 -17.26 11.55
N GLN A 382 -2.61 -16.13 12.17
CA GLN A 382 -1.70 -15.00 12.32
C GLN A 382 -0.46 -15.40 13.14
N ALA A 383 -0.63 -16.17 14.21
CA ALA A 383 0.49 -16.73 14.97
C ALA A 383 1.37 -17.69 14.12
N GLN A 384 0.81 -18.39 13.14
CA GLN A 384 1.62 -19.19 12.19
C GLN A 384 2.41 -18.30 11.22
N VAL A 385 1.82 -17.20 10.75
CA VAL A 385 2.53 -16.19 9.94
C VAL A 385 3.68 -15.56 10.74
N GLU A 386 3.49 -15.30 12.03
CA GLU A 386 4.56 -14.78 12.91
C GLU A 386 5.69 -15.80 13.12
N LYS A 387 5.37 -17.10 13.24
CA LYS A 387 6.41 -18.15 13.23
C LYS A 387 7.17 -18.18 11.91
N PHE A 388 6.49 -18.00 10.78
CA PHE A 388 7.16 -17.88 9.47
C PHE A 388 8.13 -16.70 9.48
N TYR A 389 7.72 -15.54 9.99
CA TYR A 389 8.60 -14.38 10.11
C TYR A 389 9.80 -14.66 11.00
N ALA A 390 9.60 -15.30 12.14
CA ALA A 390 10.69 -15.65 13.05
C ALA A 390 11.70 -16.60 12.41
N GLU A 391 11.24 -17.56 11.60
CA GLU A 391 12.14 -18.49 10.91
C GLU A 391 12.84 -17.83 9.73
N ALA A 392 12.12 -17.07 8.90
CA ALA A 392 12.70 -16.33 7.78
C ALA A 392 13.73 -15.30 8.26
N SER A 393 13.47 -14.66 9.41
CA SER A 393 14.41 -13.74 10.07
C SER A 393 15.74 -14.41 10.39
N LYS A 394 15.71 -15.60 11.01
CA LYS A 394 16.92 -16.35 11.33
C LYS A 394 17.71 -16.71 10.07
N LEU A 395 17.02 -17.14 9.00
CA LEU A 395 17.66 -17.51 7.74
C LEU A 395 18.35 -16.31 7.09
N LEU A 396 17.66 -15.16 7.03
CA LEU A 396 18.21 -13.91 6.47
C LEU A 396 19.47 -13.43 7.20
N LEU A 397 19.46 -13.47 8.53
CA LEU A 397 20.58 -12.98 9.34
C LEU A 397 21.79 -13.94 9.33
N ARG A 398 21.54 -15.25 9.24
CA ARG A 398 22.60 -16.27 9.26
C ARG A 398 23.24 -16.51 7.89
N SER A 399 22.45 -16.43 6.82
CA SER A 399 22.94 -16.78 5.49
C SER A 399 23.99 -15.79 5.00
N LYS A 400 25.12 -16.32 4.52
CA LYS A 400 26.19 -15.54 3.89
C LYS A 400 25.92 -15.25 2.41
N LEU A 401 24.92 -15.90 1.82
CA LEU A 401 24.51 -15.73 0.43
C LEU A 401 23.50 -14.59 0.27
N VAL A 402 22.90 -14.11 1.37
CA VAL A 402 22.05 -12.92 1.37
C VAL A 402 22.92 -11.69 1.19
N ASP A 403 22.61 -10.91 0.14
CA ASP A 403 23.31 -9.66 -0.15
C ASP A 403 23.26 -8.68 1.03
N LEU A 404 24.36 -7.94 1.22
CA LEU A 404 24.50 -6.99 2.33
C LEU A 404 23.47 -5.86 2.30
N SER A 405 22.89 -5.54 1.13
CA SER A 405 21.81 -4.55 1.01
C SER A 405 20.58 -4.95 1.82
N TYR A 406 20.21 -6.23 1.80
CA TYR A 406 19.10 -6.71 2.62
C TYR A 406 19.40 -6.61 4.10
N ARG A 407 20.65 -6.86 4.52
CA ARG A 407 21.06 -6.69 5.93
C ARG A 407 20.94 -5.24 6.37
N ALA A 408 21.39 -4.29 5.54
CA ALA A 408 21.22 -2.86 5.79
C ALA A 408 19.73 -2.48 5.94
N PHE A 409 18.89 -2.96 5.04
CA PHE A 409 17.45 -2.65 5.09
C PHE A 409 16.73 -3.36 6.25
N TYR A 410 17.18 -4.54 6.66
CA TYR A 410 16.58 -5.31 7.75
C TYR A 410 16.74 -4.64 9.13
N SER A 411 17.72 -3.75 9.28
CA SER A 411 17.89 -2.93 10.50
C SER A 411 16.67 -2.03 10.75
N ASP A 412 15.97 -1.59 9.70
CA ASP A 412 14.74 -0.82 9.81
C ASP A 412 13.51 -1.73 10.00
N MET A 413 12.60 -1.37 10.92
CA MET A 413 11.42 -2.19 11.21
C MET A 413 10.42 -2.23 10.04
N PHE A 414 10.19 -1.12 9.33
CA PHE A 414 9.23 -1.11 8.21
C PHE A 414 9.75 -1.94 7.05
N LEU A 415 11.03 -1.77 6.70
CA LEU A 415 11.63 -2.55 5.62
C LEU A 415 11.78 -4.03 6.00
N ARG A 416 12.04 -4.33 7.28
CA ARG A 416 11.98 -5.69 7.81
C ARG A 416 10.62 -6.34 7.57
N VAL A 417 9.52 -5.65 7.87
CA VAL A 417 8.16 -6.12 7.55
C VAL A 417 8.04 -6.39 6.05
N MET A 418 8.45 -5.45 5.19
CA MET A 418 8.32 -5.59 3.74
C MET A 418 9.08 -6.80 3.21
N ILE A 419 10.33 -7.01 3.65
CA ILE A 419 11.14 -8.16 3.26
C ILE A 419 10.48 -9.46 3.70
N LEU A 420 10.04 -9.55 4.96
CA LEU A 420 9.42 -10.77 5.49
C LEU A 420 8.08 -11.09 4.79
N ARG A 421 7.27 -10.06 4.50
CA ARG A 421 6.01 -10.21 3.74
C ARG A 421 6.25 -10.60 2.29
N PHE A 422 7.29 -10.06 1.67
CA PHE A 422 7.73 -10.47 0.34
C PHE A 422 8.14 -11.94 0.31
N LEU A 423 8.95 -12.40 1.27
CA LEU A 423 9.33 -13.81 1.37
C LEU A 423 8.13 -14.72 1.59
N PHE A 424 7.17 -14.30 2.43
CA PHE A 424 5.92 -15.03 2.61
C PHE A 424 5.14 -15.15 1.30
N CYS A 425 5.04 -14.05 0.53
CA CYS A 425 4.43 -14.04 -0.80
C CYS A 425 5.13 -15.04 -1.73
N GLN A 426 6.45 -14.96 -1.83
CA GLN A 426 7.26 -15.81 -2.70
C GLN A 426 7.10 -17.30 -2.35
N CYS A 427 7.20 -17.66 -1.06
CA CYS A 427 7.02 -19.04 -0.60
C CYS A 427 5.60 -19.54 -0.88
N THR A 428 4.58 -18.73 -0.55
CA THR A 428 3.17 -19.09 -0.75
C THR A 428 2.86 -19.36 -2.21
N LEU A 429 3.25 -18.45 -3.11
CA LEU A 429 2.94 -18.58 -4.54
C LEU A 429 3.74 -19.71 -5.19
N ARG A 430 4.96 -20.00 -4.72
CA ARG A 430 5.75 -21.16 -5.16
C ARG A 430 5.16 -22.50 -4.73
N MET A 431 4.37 -22.55 -3.66
CA MET A 431 3.71 -23.78 -3.23
C MET A 431 2.30 -23.92 -3.81
N HIS A 432 1.63 -22.81 -4.14
CA HIS A 432 0.25 -22.85 -4.60
C HIS A 432 0.14 -23.38 -6.04
N ARG A 433 -0.65 -24.44 -6.26
CA ARG A 433 -0.75 -25.16 -7.54
C ARG A 433 -1.06 -24.27 -8.74
N SER A 434 -1.92 -23.27 -8.55
CA SER A 434 -2.32 -22.36 -9.63
C SER A 434 -1.23 -21.35 -10.05
N PHE A 435 -0.13 -21.24 -9.31
CA PHE A 435 0.93 -20.26 -9.54
C PHE A 435 2.28 -20.91 -9.87
N ARG A 436 2.67 -21.94 -9.11
CA ARG A 436 4.03 -22.51 -9.08
C ARG A 436 4.59 -22.96 -10.43
N ASP A 437 3.74 -23.41 -11.35
CA ASP A 437 4.17 -24.00 -12.63
C ASP A 437 4.62 -22.95 -13.66
N ASN A 438 4.34 -21.66 -13.44
CA ASN A 438 4.73 -20.59 -14.34
C ASN A 438 5.54 -19.51 -13.59
N PRO A 439 6.84 -19.36 -13.87
CA PRO A 439 7.69 -18.35 -13.22
C PRO A 439 7.21 -16.91 -13.34
N LYS A 440 6.38 -16.60 -14.35
CA LYS A 440 5.77 -15.28 -14.54
C LYS A 440 4.71 -14.94 -13.48
N TYR A 441 4.18 -15.96 -12.79
CA TYR A 441 3.21 -15.82 -11.71
C TYR A 441 3.88 -15.68 -10.33
N LEU A 442 5.21 -15.64 -10.29
CA LEU A 442 5.99 -15.54 -9.07
C LEU A 442 6.63 -14.16 -8.93
N PRO A 443 6.73 -13.61 -7.71
CA PRO A 443 7.45 -12.39 -7.45
C PRO A 443 8.95 -12.68 -7.47
N HIS A 444 9.73 -11.68 -7.86
CA HIS A 444 11.19 -11.77 -7.98
C HIS A 444 11.85 -10.59 -7.28
N SER A 445 13.12 -10.72 -6.93
CA SER A 445 13.87 -9.64 -6.31
C SER A 445 15.26 -9.50 -6.93
N SER A 446 15.84 -8.31 -6.78
CA SER A 446 17.23 -8.04 -7.13
C SER A 446 17.90 -7.24 -6.00
N PRO A 447 19.00 -7.71 -5.42
CA PRO A 447 19.61 -9.03 -5.62
C PRO A 447 18.64 -10.17 -5.30
N SER A 448 18.73 -11.30 -6.00
CA SER A 448 17.86 -12.45 -5.75
C SER A 448 18.25 -13.18 -4.48
N PHE A 449 17.27 -13.69 -3.72
CA PHE A 449 17.54 -14.64 -2.65
C PHE A 449 17.90 -16.01 -3.24
N ASP A 450 18.88 -16.70 -2.65
CA ASP A 450 19.18 -18.08 -3.03
C ASP A 450 17.96 -18.97 -2.73
N ASP A 451 17.54 -19.71 -3.75
CA ASP A 451 16.31 -20.49 -3.72
C ASP A 451 16.33 -21.55 -2.62
N THR A 452 17.47 -22.20 -2.38
CA THR A 452 17.59 -23.30 -1.42
C THR A 452 17.76 -22.82 0.02
N GLU A 453 18.41 -21.67 0.22
CA GLU A 453 18.63 -21.09 1.54
C GLU A 453 17.38 -20.47 2.14
N ILE A 454 16.55 -19.81 1.31
CA ILE A 454 15.41 -19.03 1.81
C ILE A 454 14.09 -19.49 1.21
N PRO A 455 13.68 -19.13 -0.03
CA PRO A 455 12.28 -19.22 -0.40
C PRO A 455 11.81 -20.66 -0.70
N GLN A 456 12.72 -21.64 -0.81
CA GLN A 456 12.40 -23.07 -0.82
C GLN A 456 12.90 -23.80 0.43
N HIS A 457 13.30 -23.09 1.48
CA HIS A 457 13.78 -23.70 2.71
C HIS A 457 12.68 -24.56 3.36
N PRO A 458 12.93 -25.85 3.68
CA PRO A 458 11.88 -26.77 4.14
C PRO A 458 11.12 -26.29 5.38
N GLY A 459 11.80 -25.57 6.29
CA GLY A 459 11.18 -24.99 7.48
C GLY A 459 10.13 -23.93 7.16
N LEU A 460 10.36 -23.10 6.13
CA LEU A 460 9.40 -22.08 5.69
C LEU A 460 8.22 -22.73 4.96
N LEU A 461 8.51 -23.68 4.05
CA LEU A 461 7.48 -24.40 3.30
C LEU A 461 6.53 -25.17 4.23
N ARG A 462 7.07 -25.81 5.27
CA ARG A 462 6.24 -26.46 6.29
C ARG A 462 5.28 -25.50 6.96
N LEU A 463 5.71 -24.28 7.30
CA LEU A 463 4.83 -23.28 7.94
C LEU A 463 3.71 -22.80 7.01
N ILE A 464 3.97 -22.72 5.70
CA ILE A 464 2.95 -22.46 4.67
C ILE A 464 1.94 -23.62 4.60
N THR A 465 2.40 -24.87 4.68
CA THR A 465 1.54 -26.05 4.69
C THR A 465 0.74 -26.18 5.99
N ASP A 466 1.33 -25.90 7.15
CA ASP A 466 0.65 -25.91 8.45
C ASP A 466 -0.48 -24.87 8.47
N LEU A 467 -0.27 -23.71 7.83
CA LEU A 467 -1.31 -22.71 7.62
C LEU A 467 -2.43 -23.24 6.70
N ALA A 468 -2.09 -23.92 5.60
CA ALA A 468 -3.07 -24.55 4.72
C ALA A 468 -3.91 -25.60 5.45
N CYS A 469 -3.29 -26.40 6.32
CA CYS A 469 -3.95 -27.39 7.16
C CYS A 469 -4.91 -26.73 8.17
N THR A 470 -4.45 -25.67 8.84
CA THR A 470 -5.25 -24.92 9.80
C THR A 470 -6.50 -24.29 9.16
N LEU A 471 -6.40 -23.87 7.90
CA LEU A 471 -7.48 -23.28 7.12
C LEU A 471 -8.30 -24.29 6.31
N ASP A 472 -7.97 -25.60 6.38
CA ASP A 472 -8.59 -26.67 5.59
C ASP A 472 -8.56 -26.43 4.06
N VAL A 473 -7.42 -25.93 3.57
CA VAL A 473 -7.19 -25.61 2.14
C VAL A 473 -5.95 -26.31 1.58
N MET A 474 -5.55 -27.43 2.18
CA MET A 474 -4.41 -28.25 1.74
C MET A 474 -4.47 -28.66 0.27
N SER A 475 -5.68 -28.84 -0.28
CA SER A 475 -5.90 -29.18 -1.69
C SER A 475 -5.41 -28.12 -2.69
N ALA A 476 -5.19 -26.88 -2.25
CA ALA A 476 -4.59 -25.82 -3.06
C ALA A 476 -3.06 -25.93 -3.19
N PHE A 477 -2.42 -26.69 -2.29
CA PHE A 477 -0.96 -26.79 -2.16
C PHE A 477 -0.41 -28.21 -2.41
N ARG A 478 -1.22 -29.25 -2.22
CA ARG A 478 -0.84 -30.64 -2.52
C ARG A 478 -0.99 -31.00 -3.99
N ASP A 479 -0.17 -31.95 -4.42
CA ASP A 479 -0.41 -32.71 -5.63
C ASP A 479 -1.52 -33.74 -5.36
N ASN A 480 -2.42 -33.95 -6.32
CA ASN A 480 -3.53 -34.89 -6.19
C ASN A 480 -3.06 -36.34 -5.86
N ASP A 481 -1.78 -36.64 -6.05
CA ASP A 481 -1.21 -37.97 -5.84
C ASP A 481 -0.65 -38.20 -4.41
N GLU A 482 -0.65 -37.19 -3.54
CA GLU A 482 -0.31 -37.38 -2.11
C GLU A 482 -1.56 -37.78 -1.30
N THR A 483 -2.04 -39.00 -1.56
CA THR A 483 -2.88 -39.73 -0.61
C THR A 483 -2.11 -40.00 0.68
N VAL A 484 -2.80 -39.95 1.83
CA VAL A 484 -2.38 -40.25 3.22
C VAL A 484 -2.00 -39.01 4.05
N CYS A 485 -2.97 -38.56 4.86
CA CYS A 485 -2.71 -38.24 6.27
C CYS A 485 -3.31 -39.36 7.12
#